data_AF-A0A3D0SQI4-F1
#
_entry.id   AF-A0A3D0SQI4-F1
#
_cell.length_a   1.000
_cell.length_b   1.000
_cell.length_c   1.000
_cell.angle_alpha   90.00
_cell.angle_beta   90.00
_cell.angle_gamma   90.00
#
_symmetry.space_group_name_H-M   'P 1'
#
loop_
_entity.id
_entity.type
_entity.pdbx_description
1 polymer ?
#
loop_
_entity_poly.entity_id
_entity_poly.type
_entity_poly.pdbx_seq_one_letter_code
_entity_poly.pdbx_strand_id
1 'polypeptide(L)'
;MVEQILLSSGSFDRVREIGGFGQPLHTLYPQIQAVLANELGADAANLLAEPVVDRAHNRIDWYTEGDPDCKPIVLSELPEEQRQPVLAQIQSQLQRGRELAEQYAASGDPQRMQLGAMLKAALGSPTETNIFLIKDQPVLAHWGFAT
;
A
#
# COMPACT_ATOMS: atom_id res chain seq x y z
N MET A 1 14.75 16.88 -4.56
CA MET A 1 14.64 16.55 -3.12
C MET A 1 13.48 15.57 -3.02
N VAL A 2 13.60 14.49 -2.26
CA VAL A 2 12.47 13.59 -2.02
C VAL A 2 11.78 14.09 -0.75
N GLU A 3 10.47 14.32 -0.83
CA GLU A 3 9.65 14.78 0.29
C GLU A 3 8.42 13.88 0.47
N GLN A 4 7.78 13.97 1.64
CA GLN A 4 6.50 13.32 1.87
C GLN A 4 5.37 14.08 1.18
N ILE A 5 4.63 13.37 0.34
CA ILE A 5 3.46 13.88 -0.37
C ILE A 5 2.21 13.29 0.29
N LEU A 6 1.31 14.15 0.77
CA LEU A 6 0.00 13.74 1.29
C LEU A 6 -0.89 13.28 0.12
N LEU A 7 -1.34 12.03 0.17
CA LEU A 7 -2.24 11.44 -0.81
C LEU A 7 -3.70 11.56 -0.36
N SER A 8 -3.98 11.26 0.90
CA SER A 8 -5.33 11.20 1.45
C SER A 8 -5.32 11.47 2.95
N SER A 9 -6.38 12.08 3.45
CA SER A 9 -6.62 12.31 4.88
C SER A 9 -8.08 12.00 5.20
N GLY A 10 -8.34 11.34 6.32
CA GLY A 10 -9.69 10.93 6.70
C GLY A 10 -9.88 10.63 8.18
N SER A 11 -11.14 10.39 8.55
CA SER A 11 -11.55 10.05 9.92
C SER A 11 -11.16 8.60 10.26
N PHE A 12 -10.44 8.40 11.36
CA PHE A 12 -9.91 7.09 11.73
C PHE A 12 -10.97 6.15 12.34
N ASP A 13 -11.94 6.68 13.08
CA ASP A 13 -13.06 5.91 13.68
C ASP A 13 -14.02 5.28 12.66
N ARG A 14 -13.97 5.70 11.40
CA ARG A 14 -14.82 5.19 10.32
C ARG A 14 -14.24 3.99 9.58
N VAL A 15 -13.00 3.63 9.85
CA VAL A 15 -12.32 2.52 9.19
C VAL A 15 -12.12 1.36 10.14
N ARG A 16 -12.33 0.14 9.64
CA ARG A 16 -12.11 -1.08 10.43
C ARG A 16 -10.72 -1.63 10.17
N GLU A 17 -9.86 -1.58 11.19
CA GLU A 17 -8.50 -2.12 11.13
C GLU A 17 -8.52 -3.63 10.84
N ILE A 18 -7.69 -4.10 9.91
CA ILE A 18 -7.36 -5.52 9.74
C ILE A 18 -6.33 -5.89 10.81
N GLY A 19 -6.59 -6.93 11.60
CA GLY A 19 -5.70 -7.41 12.66
C GLY A 19 -5.30 -8.87 12.46
N GLY A 20 -4.90 -9.54 13.55
CA GLY A 20 -4.48 -10.95 13.55
C GLY A 20 -2.96 -11.16 13.59
N PHE A 21 -2.19 -10.08 13.72
CA PHE A 21 -0.72 -10.10 13.70
C PHE A 21 -0.08 -9.64 15.02
N GLY A 22 -0.86 -9.58 16.10
CA GLY A 22 -0.48 -8.98 17.39
C GLY A 22 -0.68 -7.45 17.46
N GLN A 23 -0.88 -6.80 16.32
CA GLN A 23 -1.20 -5.39 16.17
C GLN A 23 -2.00 -5.16 14.86
N PRO A 24 -2.59 -3.98 14.65
CA PRO A 24 -3.24 -3.63 13.39
C PRO A 24 -2.27 -3.69 12.19
N LEU A 25 -2.76 -4.09 11.02
CA LEU A 25 -1.89 -4.29 9.85
C LEU A 25 -1.20 -3.00 9.39
N HIS A 26 -1.89 -1.86 9.43
CA HIS A 26 -1.32 -0.58 9.00
C HIS A 26 -0.10 -0.15 9.86
N THR A 27 -0.02 -0.56 11.14
CA THR A 27 1.16 -0.26 11.98
C THR A 27 2.39 -1.10 11.62
N LEU A 28 2.19 -2.16 10.82
CA LEU A 28 3.25 -3.03 10.32
C LEU A 28 3.87 -2.50 9.01
N TYR A 29 3.53 -1.28 8.57
CA TYR A 29 4.05 -0.67 7.34
C TYR A 29 5.57 -0.79 7.19
N PRO A 30 6.43 -0.43 8.17
CA PRO A 30 7.87 -0.51 7.98
C PRO A 30 8.36 -1.94 7.71
N GLN A 31 7.72 -2.93 8.34
CA GLN A 31 8.06 -4.34 8.14
C GLN A 31 7.63 -4.83 6.75
N ILE A 32 6.43 -4.48 6.31
CA ILE A 32 5.88 -4.84 5.00
C ILE A 32 6.72 -4.18 3.88
N GLN A 33 6.98 -2.88 3.99
CA GLN A 33 7.78 -2.12 3.04
C GLN A 33 9.20 -2.68 2.93
N ALA A 34 9.85 -2.99 4.05
CA ALA A 34 11.20 -3.56 4.04
C ALA A 34 11.25 -4.93 3.35
N VAL A 35 10.24 -5.79 3.54
CA VAL A 35 10.18 -7.10 2.85
C VAL A 35 9.99 -6.90 1.34
N LEU A 36 9.08 -6.01 0.92
CA LEU A 36 8.88 -5.70 -0.50
C LEU A 36 10.14 -5.12 -1.14
N ALA A 37 10.84 -4.21 -0.45
CA ALA A 37 12.08 -3.61 -0.92
C ALA A 37 13.18 -4.66 -1.12
N ASN A 38 13.37 -5.54 -0.14
CA ASN A 38 14.43 -6.54 -0.16
C ASN A 38 14.19 -7.64 -1.21
N GLU A 39 12.94 -8.05 -1.40
CA GLU A 39 12.60 -9.20 -2.26
C GLU A 39 12.25 -8.79 -3.70
N LEU A 40 11.61 -7.64 -3.89
CA LEU A 40 11.02 -7.24 -5.17
C LEU A 40 11.55 -5.89 -5.70
N GLY A 41 12.31 -5.15 -4.89
CA GLY A 41 12.92 -3.87 -5.24
C GLY A 41 12.10 -2.65 -4.83
N ALA A 42 12.67 -1.46 -5.06
CA ALA A 42 12.11 -0.18 -4.60
C ALA A 42 10.71 0.10 -5.16
N ASP A 43 10.44 -0.25 -6.42
CA ASP A 43 9.13 -0.01 -7.04
C ASP A 43 8.00 -0.73 -6.31
N ALA A 44 8.27 -1.96 -5.83
CA ALA A 44 7.29 -2.73 -5.05
C ALA A 44 7.13 -2.18 -3.63
N ALA A 45 8.22 -1.68 -3.02
CA ALA A 45 8.17 -1.03 -1.72
C ALA A 45 7.38 0.28 -1.74
N ASN A 46 7.50 1.04 -2.83
CA ASN A 46 6.81 2.31 -3.04
C ASN A 46 5.35 2.15 -3.48
N LEU A 47 4.88 0.91 -3.70
CA LEU A 47 3.48 0.64 -4.05
C LEU A 47 2.53 0.95 -2.89
N LEU A 48 2.97 0.88 -1.64
CA LEU A 48 2.13 1.13 -0.46
C LEU A 48 2.42 2.51 0.13
N ALA A 49 1.37 3.31 0.32
CA ALA A 49 1.45 4.56 1.07
C ALA A 49 1.69 4.29 2.56
N GLU A 50 2.45 5.17 3.21
CA GLU A 50 2.67 5.17 4.66
C GLU A 50 1.42 5.68 5.39
N PRO A 51 0.83 4.89 6.32
CA PRO A 51 -0.25 5.34 7.17
C PRO A 51 0.28 6.06 8.42
N VAL A 52 -0.13 7.30 8.61
CA VAL A 52 0.16 8.09 9.82
C VAL A 52 -1.14 8.31 10.57
N VAL A 53 -1.28 7.63 11.71
CA VAL A 53 -2.49 7.72 12.54
C VAL A 53 -2.29 8.71 13.68
N ASP A 54 -3.15 9.73 13.72
CA ASP A 54 -3.29 10.67 14.81
C ASP A 54 -4.56 10.34 15.61
N ARG A 55 -4.41 9.47 16.60
CA ARG A 55 -5.54 9.00 17.43
C ARG A 55 -6.16 10.11 18.27
N ALA A 56 -5.39 11.12 18.67
CA ALA A 56 -5.90 12.23 19.47
C ALA A 56 -6.91 13.09 18.68
N HIS A 57 -6.67 13.25 17.38
CA HIS A 57 -7.54 14.00 16.48
C HIS A 57 -8.43 13.12 15.60
N ASN A 58 -8.49 11.81 15.88
CA ASN A 58 -9.28 10.84 15.11
C ASN A 58 -9.00 10.90 13.60
N ARG A 59 -7.72 11.00 13.22
CA ARG A 59 -7.29 11.21 11.83
C ARG A 59 -6.32 10.12 11.38
N ILE A 60 -6.41 9.75 10.12
CA ILE A 60 -5.37 8.98 9.42
C ILE A 60 -5.00 9.71 8.13
N ASP A 61 -3.71 9.91 7.96
CA ASP A 61 -3.10 10.52 6.79
C ASP A 61 -2.28 9.46 6.04
N TRP A 62 -2.28 9.53 4.72
CA TRP A 62 -1.57 8.60 3.84
C TRP A 62 -0.53 9.35 3.04
N TYR A 63 0.73 8.94 3.17
CA TYR A 63 1.85 9.60 2.53
C TYR A 63 2.60 8.69 1.56
N THR A 64 3.32 9.30 0.63
CA THR A 64 4.35 8.62 -0.17
C THR A 64 5.56 9.52 -0.29
N GLU A 65 6.71 8.94 -0.63
CA GLU A 65 7.92 9.69 -0.94
C GLU A 65 7.95 10.02 -2.43
N GLY A 66 8.15 11.29 -2.77
CA GLY A 66 8.20 11.69 -4.17
C GLY A 66 8.73 13.11 -4.39
N ASP A 67 8.61 13.54 -5.63
CA ASP A 67 8.90 14.91 -6.05
C ASP A 67 7.72 15.82 -5.67
N PRO A 68 7.88 16.82 -4.78
CA PRO A 68 6.79 17.68 -4.34
C PRO A 68 6.16 18.51 -5.47
N ASP A 69 6.86 18.68 -6.60
CA ASP A 69 6.32 19.35 -7.78
C ASP A 69 5.33 18.47 -8.55
N CYS A 70 5.31 17.16 -8.28
CA CYS A 70 4.39 16.20 -8.88
C CYS A 70 3.15 16.02 -7.99
N LYS A 71 2.03 16.62 -8.40
CA LYS A 71 0.76 16.46 -7.69
C LYS A 71 0.20 15.04 -7.84
N PRO A 72 -0.32 14.43 -6.76
CA PRO A 72 -1.04 13.17 -6.86
C PRO A 72 -2.32 13.33 -7.68
N ILE A 73 -2.57 12.34 -8.53
CA ILE A 73 -3.82 12.20 -9.29
C ILE A 73 -4.47 10.89 -8.89
N VAL A 74 -5.76 10.92 -8.58
CA VAL A 74 -6.52 9.69 -8.26
C VAL A 74 -6.79 8.94 -9.56
N LEU A 75 -6.53 7.63 -9.59
CA LEU A 75 -6.65 6.83 -10.81
C LEU A 75 -8.04 6.90 -11.45
N SER A 76 -9.10 6.95 -10.63
CA SER A 76 -10.48 7.06 -11.10
C SER A 76 -10.82 8.38 -11.80
N GLU A 77 -9.97 9.41 -11.67
CA GLU A 77 -10.14 10.71 -12.33
C GLU A 77 -9.50 10.74 -13.72
N LEU A 78 -8.70 9.74 -14.09
CA LEU A 78 -8.09 9.66 -15.40
C LEU A 78 -9.07 9.18 -16.48
N PRO A 79 -8.89 9.65 -17.73
CA PRO A 79 -9.55 9.04 -18.88
C PRO A 79 -9.25 7.54 -18.96
N GLU A 80 -10.23 6.75 -19.43
CA GLU A 80 -10.12 5.29 -19.49
C GLU A 80 -8.88 4.80 -20.24
N GLU A 81 -8.54 5.45 -21.36
CA GLU A 81 -7.37 5.11 -22.18
C GLU A 81 -6.04 5.26 -21.42
N GLN A 82 -5.96 6.21 -20.48
CA GLN A 82 -4.78 6.42 -19.63
C GLN A 82 -4.79 5.50 -18.40
N ARG A 83 -5.97 5.11 -17.93
CA ARG A 83 -6.15 4.24 -16.76
C ARG A 83 -5.80 2.78 -17.05
N GLN A 84 -6.13 2.25 -18.23
CA GLN A 84 -5.85 0.85 -18.60
C GLN A 84 -4.37 0.42 -18.44
N PRO A 85 -3.37 1.16 -18.99
CA PRO A 85 -1.97 0.76 -18.83
C PRO A 85 -1.51 0.80 -17.36
N VAL A 86 -2.01 1.77 -16.58
CA VAL A 86 -1.70 1.90 -15.15
C VAL A 86 -2.30 0.72 -14.35
N LEU A 87 -3.55 0.33 -14.63
CA LEU A 87 -4.16 -0.84 -14.02
C LEU A 87 -3.39 -2.12 -14.32
N ALA A 88 -2.90 -2.30 -15.54
CA ALA A 88 -2.08 -3.45 -15.91
C ALA A 88 -0.75 -3.47 -15.13
N GLN A 89 -0.10 -2.32 -14.97
CA GLN A 89 1.12 -2.19 -14.15
C GLN A 89 0.85 -2.56 -12.69
N ILE A 90 -0.22 -2.04 -12.09
CA ILE A 90 -0.59 -2.33 -10.70
C ILE A 90 -0.90 -3.81 -10.52
N GLN A 91 -1.67 -4.41 -11.44
CA GLN A 91 -1.98 -5.83 -11.38
C GLN A 91 -0.71 -6.69 -11.44
N SER A 92 0.25 -6.33 -12.29
CA SER A 92 1.54 -7.02 -12.37
C SER A 92 2.33 -6.93 -11.06
N GLN A 93 2.41 -5.74 -10.45
CA GLN A 93 3.13 -5.54 -9.19
C GLN A 93 2.43 -6.27 -8.02
N LEU A 94 1.11 -6.17 -7.92
CA LEU A 94 0.31 -6.89 -6.93
C LEU A 94 0.48 -8.40 -7.07
N GLN A 95 0.48 -8.92 -8.30
CA GLN A 95 0.66 -10.33 -8.56
C GLN A 95 2.02 -10.83 -8.06
N ARG A 96 3.11 -10.10 -8.36
CA ARG A 96 4.46 -10.44 -7.85
C ARG A 96 4.53 -10.45 -6.32
N GLY A 97 3.93 -9.45 -5.67
CA GLY A 97 3.87 -9.39 -4.21
C GLY A 97 3.02 -10.50 -3.58
N ARG A 98 1.93 -10.91 -4.24
CA ARG A 98 1.08 -12.04 -3.81
C ARG A 98 1.79 -13.38 -3.98
N GLU A 99 2.55 -13.56 -5.06
CA GLU A 99 3.38 -14.76 -5.26
C GLU A 99 4.45 -14.87 -4.17
N LEU A 100 5.11 -13.77 -3.81
CA LEU A 100 6.03 -13.73 -2.67
C LEU A 100 5.32 -14.12 -1.37
N ALA A 101 4.13 -13.56 -1.13
CA ALA A 101 3.33 -13.87 0.06
C ALA A 101 2.99 -15.37 0.15
N GLU A 102 2.66 -16.01 -0.97
CA GLU A 102 2.39 -17.45 -1.06
C GLU A 102 3.65 -18.30 -0.80
N GLN A 103 4.79 -17.91 -1.37
CA GLN A 103 6.07 -18.57 -1.11
C GLN A 103 6.44 -18.52 0.38
N TYR A 104 6.25 -17.37 1.01
CA TYR A 104 6.50 -17.17 2.43
C TYR A 104 5.55 -18.02 3.30
N ALA A 105 4.27 -18.09 2.93
CA ALA A 105 3.28 -18.93 3.58
C ALA A 105 3.59 -20.44 3.46
N ALA A 106 4.25 -20.87 2.38
CA ALA A 106 4.64 -22.26 2.15
C ALA A 106 6.03 -22.62 2.73
N SER A 107 6.74 -21.69 3.36
CA SER A 107 8.14 -21.89 3.76
C SER A 107 8.36 -22.85 4.94
N GLY A 108 7.31 -23.11 5.74
CA GLY A 108 7.41 -23.89 6.99
C GLY A 108 8.11 -23.16 8.15
N ASP A 109 8.66 -21.97 7.91
CA ASP A 109 9.23 -21.10 8.94
C ASP A 109 8.12 -20.18 9.50
N PRO A 110 7.84 -20.20 10.81
CA PRO A 110 6.73 -19.44 11.39
C PRO A 110 6.81 -17.93 11.13
N GLN A 111 8.02 -17.35 11.14
CA GLN A 111 8.22 -15.92 10.93
C GLN A 111 7.92 -15.53 9.48
N ARG A 112 8.43 -16.29 8.51
CA ARG A 112 8.11 -16.12 7.09
C ARG A 112 6.63 -16.34 6.82
N MET A 113 6.01 -17.35 7.41
CA MET A 113 4.57 -17.57 7.28
C MET A 113 3.75 -16.37 7.76
N GLN A 114 4.13 -15.76 8.89
CA GLN A 114 3.49 -14.55 9.39
C GLN A 114 3.67 -13.37 8.44
N LEU A 115 4.89 -13.16 7.91
CA LEU A 115 5.16 -12.14 6.90
C LEU A 115 4.34 -12.36 5.63
N GLY A 116 4.21 -13.60 5.16
CA GLY A 116 3.37 -13.94 4.00
C GLY A 116 1.91 -13.57 4.23
N ALA A 117 1.37 -13.82 5.42
CA ALA A 117 0.02 -13.42 5.78
C ALA A 117 -0.15 -11.89 5.82
N MET A 118 0.85 -11.15 6.33
CA MET A 118 0.84 -9.66 6.31
C MET A 118 0.86 -9.12 4.88
N LEU A 119 1.77 -9.62 4.03
CA LEU A 119 1.89 -9.22 2.63
C LEU A 119 0.58 -9.46 1.88
N LYS A 120 -0.01 -10.65 2.04
CA LYS A 120 -1.29 -11.00 1.41
C LYS A 120 -2.42 -10.07 1.82
N ALA A 121 -2.48 -9.68 3.09
CA ALA A 121 -3.51 -8.79 3.60
C ALA A 121 -3.31 -7.33 3.14
N ALA A 122 -2.06 -6.85 3.06
CA ALA A 122 -1.75 -5.50 2.60
C ALA A 122 -1.91 -5.34 1.08
N LEU A 123 -1.56 -6.38 0.31
CA LEU A 123 -1.66 -6.44 -1.16
C LEU A 123 -3.01 -6.98 -1.63
N GLY A 124 -4.08 -6.69 -0.89
CA GLY A 124 -5.46 -6.94 -1.31
C GLY A 124 -5.79 -6.27 -2.64
N SER A 125 -7.02 -6.42 -3.13
CA SER A 125 -7.43 -5.75 -4.37
C SER A 125 -7.84 -4.31 -4.05
N PRO A 126 -7.08 -3.29 -4.47
CA PRO A 126 -7.45 -1.90 -4.22
C PRO A 126 -8.65 -1.49 -5.08
N THR A 127 -9.45 -0.53 -4.60
CA THR A 127 -10.41 0.21 -5.43
C THR A 127 -9.68 1.34 -6.14
N GLU A 128 -10.08 1.69 -7.36
CA GLU A 128 -9.41 2.75 -8.14
C GLU A 128 -9.38 4.12 -7.44
N THR A 129 -10.35 4.39 -6.57
CA THR A 129 -10.40 5.62 -5.74
C THR A 129 -9.29 5.71 -4.70
N ASN A 130 -8.65 4.58 -4.37
CA ASN A 130 -7.61 4.48 -3.37
C ASN A 130 -6.21 4.37 -4.02
N ILE A 131 -6.13 4.56 -5.34
CA ILE A 131 -4.91 4.48 -6.11
C ILE A 131 -4.55 5.88 -6.58
N PHE A 132 -3.33 6.30 -6.26
CA PHE A 132 -2.78 7.59 -6.61
C PHE A 132 -1.61 7.41 -7.57
N LEU A 133 -1.46 8.31 -8.53
CA LEU A 133 -0.30 8.39 -9.40
C LEU A 133 0.56 9.59 -9.02
N ILE A 134 1.85 9.35 -8.77
CA ILE A 134 2.90 10.38 -8.71
C ILE A 134 3.85 10.15 -9.89
N LYS A 135 3.80 11.00 -10.92
CA LYS A 135 4.70 10.90 -12.09
C LYS A 135 4.76 9.46 -12.66
N ASP A 136 3.58 8.89 -12.89
CA ASP A 136 3.36 7.52 -13.38
C ASP A 136 3.67 6.37 -12.41
N GLN A 137 4.14 6.66 -11.18
CA GLN A 137 4.29 5.65 -10.13
C GLN A 137 2.94 5.47 -9.39
N PRO A 138 2.35 4.27 -9.41
CA PRO A 138 1.15 3.98 -8.63
C PRO A 138 1.47 3.78 -7.15
N VAL A 139 0.64 4.36 -6.30
CA VAL A 139 0.69 4.22 -4.84
C VAL A 139 -0.71 3.91 -4.31
N LEU A 140 -0.81 2.86 -3.51
CA LEU A 140 -2.04 2.38 -2.89
C LEU A 140 -2.16 2.97 -1.49
N ALA A 141 -3.26 3.67 -1.22
CA ALA A 141 -3.65 4.10 0.11
C ALA A 141 -4.76 3.19 0.67
N HIS A 142 -5.14 3.39 1.92
CA HIS A 142 -6.27 2.72 2.57
C HIS A 142 -6.12 1.19 2.70
N TRP A 143 -4.93 0.64 2.50
CA TRP A 143 -4.65 -0.78 2.74
C TRP A 143 -4.63 -1.10 4.25
N GLY A 144 -4.84 -2.36 4.61
CA GLY A 144 -4.87 -2.75 6.04
C GLY A 144 -6.13 -2.34 6.80
N PHE A 145 -7.17 -1.89 6.07
CA PHE A 145 -8.51 -1.67 6.57
C PHE A 145 -9.52 -2.50 5.76
N ALA A 146 -10.57 -3.00 6.40
CA ALA A 146 -11.64 -3.70 5.72
C ALA A 146 -12.53 -2.70 4.97
N THR A 147 -12.81 -2.99 3.70
CA THR A 147 -13.80 -2.30 2.85
C THR A 147 -15.22 -2.72 3.18
#